data_AF-A0A537PMJ2-F1
#
_entry.id   AF-A0A537PMJ2-F1
#
_cell.length_a   1.000
_cell.length_b   1.000
_cell.length_c   1.000
_cell.angle_alpha   90.00
_cell.angle_beta   90.00
_cell.angle_gamma   90.00
#
_symmetry.space_group_name_H-M   'P 1'
#
loop_
_entity.id
_entity.type
_entity.pdbx_description
1 polymer ?
#
loop_
_entity_poly.entity_id
_entity_poly.type
_entity_poly.pdbx_seq_one_letter_code
_entity_poly.pdbx_strand_id
1 'polypeptide(L)'
;MNILKAGLLATTALACVALAGQANASLALFNSFTGNELVSTDGCGSTTQSCTLLSNIQAGSTIQAAYLYTSEFFNGPSPAGTTLSVGGNSVMPTFTPLGVNVGAGANLQAFRADVTSF
;
A
#
# COMPACT_ATOMS: atom_id res chain seq x y z
N MET A 1 11.53 43.73 26.62
CA MET A 1 12.03 43.15 25.36
C MET A 1 11.54 41.71 25.13
N ASN A 2 10.29 41.40 25.51
CA ASN A 2 9.75 40.02 25.47
C ASN A 2 8.53 39.88 24.54
N ILE A 3 7.84 40.98 24.23
CA ILE A 3 6.64 40.99 23.38
C ILE A 3 7.01 40.87 21.87
N LEU A 4 8.14 41.44 21.46
CA LEU A 4 8.70 41.30 20.11
C LEU A 4 9.15 39.86 19.78
N LYS A 5 9.61 39.11 20.79
CA LYS A 5 10.02 37.70 20.64
C LYS A 5 8.80 36.78 20.52
N ALA A 6 7.76 37.03 21.30
CA ALA A 6 6.51 36.28 21.24
C ALA A 6 5.76 36.49 19.91
N GLY A 7 5.78 37.71 19.37
CA GLY A 7 5.16 38.02 18.07
C GLY A 7 5.84 37.33 16.88
N LEU A 8 7.18 37.21 16.88
CA LEU A 8 7.95 36.55 15.83
C LEU A 8 7.76 35.02 15.81
N LEU A 9 7.55 34.42 16.99
CA LEU A 9 7.22 33.00 17.14
C LEU A 9 5.79 32.68 16.67
N ALA A 10 4.83 33.57 16.91
CA ALA A 10 3.44 33.39 16.50
C ALA A 10 3.26 33.52 14.96
N THR A 11 3.98 34.42 14.30
CA THR A 11 3.89 34.62 12.85
C THR A 11 4.57 33.50 12.05
N THR A 12 5.67 32.95 12.56
CA THR A 12 6.35 31.80 11.93
C THR A 12 5.53 30.51 12.02
N ALA A 13 4.84 30.27 13.15
CA ALA A 13 3.96 29.11 13.30
C ALA A 13 2.76 29.15 12.34
N LEU A 14 2.16 30.33 12.10
CA LEU A 14 1.00 30.48 11.23
C LEU A 14 1.35 30.32 9.74
N ALA A 15 2.56 30.77 9.34
CA ALA A 15 3.07 30.60 7.98
C ALA A 15 3.31 29.13 7.61
N CYS A 16 3.69 28.28 8.58
CA CYS A 16 3.89 26.85 8.36
C CYS A 16 2.58 26.09 8.11
N VAL A 17 1.46 26.51 8.73
CA VAL A 17 0.14 25.88 8.50
C VAL A 17 -0.41 26.25 7.12
N ALA A 18 -0.12 27.46 6.63
CA ALA A 18 -0.55 27.91 5.30
C ALA A 18 0.19 27.23 4.14
N LEU A 19 1.35 26.59 4.41
CA LEU A 19 2.14 25.83 3.43
C LEU A 19 1.81 24.33 3.40
N ALA A 20 0.90 23.86 4.27
CA ALA A 20 0.40 22.49 4.19
C ALA A 20 -0.48 22.35 2.94
N GLY A 21 0.14 21.96 1.82
CA GLY A 21 -0.57 21.64 0.59
C GLY A 21 -1.63 20.58 0.83
N GLN A 22 -2.74 20.65 0.07
CA GLN A 22 -3.78 19.63 0.14
C GLN A 22 -3.19 18.26 -0.22
N ALA A 23 -3.13 17.34 0.74
CA ALA A 23 -2.83 15.95 0.48
C ALA A 23 -4.07 15.30 -0.16
N ASN A 24 -4.18 15.40 -1.48
CA ASN A 24 -5.23 14.75 -2.26
C ASN A 24 -4.95 13.24 -2.32
N ALA A 25 -5.39 12.49 -1.30
CA ALA A 25 -5.46 11.04 -1.36
C ALA A 25 -6.80 10.66 -2.01
N SER A 26 -6.84 10.59 -3.33
CA SER A 26 -7.99 10.06 -4.06
C SER A 26 -7.84 8.54 -4.16
N LEU A 27 -8.75 7.79 -3.53
CA LEU A 27 -8.93 6.38 -3.85
C LEU A 27 -9.51 6.30 -5.26
N ALA A 28 -8.67 5.99 -6.24
CA ALA A 28 -9.16 5.63 -7.57
C ALA A 28 -9.83 4.25 -7.45
N LEU A 29 -11.10 4.16 -7.86
CA LEU A 29 -11.78 2.88 -7.96
C LEU A 29 -11.01 2.02 -8.96
N PHE A 30 -10.46 0.90 -8.49
CA PHE A 30 -9.73 -0.02 -9.35
C PHE A 30 -10.67 -1.04 -10.01
N ASN A 31 -11.48 -1.74 -9.21
CA ASN A 31 -12.50 -2.68 -9.68
C ASN A 31 -13.74 -2.59 -8.78
N SER A 32 -14.90 -2.94 -9.35
CA SER A 32 -16.17 -3.06 -8.63
C SER A 32 -16.80 -4.41 -8.95
N PHE A 33 -17.07 -5.19 -7.91
CA PHE A 33 -17.76 -6.48 -8.01
C PHE A 33 -19.18 -6.31 -7.46
N THR A 34 -20.17 -6.78 -8.19
CA THR A 34 -21.59 -6.61 -7.85
C THR A 34 -22.28 -7.95 -7.77
N GLY A 35 -22.99 -8.23 -6.67
CA GLY A 35 -23.68 -9.51 -6.46
C GLY A 35 -23.38 -10.08 -5.08
N ASN A 36 -23.42 -11.41 -4.98
CA ASN A 36 -23.07 -12.14 -3.75
C ASN A 36 -21.56 -12.41 -3.72
N GLU A 37 -20.81 -11.36 -3.41
CA GLU A 37 -19.35 -11.40 -3.37
C GLU A 37 -18.83 -11.62 -1.96
N LEU A 38 -17.73 -12.36 -1.84
CA LEU A 38 -16.99 -12.51 -0.59
C LEU A 38 -15.63 -11.84 -0.75
N VAL A 39 -15.23 -11.12 0.29
CA VAL A 39 -13.91 -10.52 0.38
C VAL A 39 -13.14 -11.18 1.51
N SER A 40 -11.89 -11.55 1.23
CA SER A 40 -10.93 -12.01 2.23
C SER A 40 -9.68 -11.19 2.05
N THR A 41 -9.17 -10.63 3.14
CA THR A 41 -7.91 -9.90 3.17
C THR A 41 -7.04 -10.49 4.24
N ASP A 42 -5.78 -10.74 3.91
CA ASP A 42 -4.76 -11.11 4.87
C ASP A 42 -3.47 -10.37 4.52
N GLY A 43 -2.55 -10.33 5.45
CA GLY A 43 -1.30 -9.62 5.27
C GLY A 43 -0.27 -10.04 6.29
N CYS A 44 0.97 -9.83 5.92
CA CYS A 44 2.10 -10.01 6.81
C CYS A 44 3.04 -8.82 6.66
N GLY A 45 3.69 -8.44 7.76
CA GLY A 45 4.79 -7.48 7.75
C GLY A 45 6.09 -8.24 7.96
N SER A 46 7.02 -8.17 7.02
CA SER A 46 8.31 -8.85 7.11
C SER A 46 9.34 -8.17 6.22
N THR A 47 10.59 -8.11 6.68
CA THR A 47 11.72 -7.57 5.90
C THR A 47 12.54 -8.65 5.22
N THR A 48 12.51 -9.90 5.71
CA THR A 48 13.38 -10.98 5.23
C THR A 48 12.77 -12.38 5.28
N GLN A 49 11.63 -12.54 5.94
CA GLN A 49 11.02 -13.86 6.19
C GLN A 49 9.81 -14.09 5.30
N SER A 50 9.62 -15.33 4.86
CA SER A 50 8.37 -15.80 4.27
C SER A 50 7.26 -15.79 5.30
N CYS A 51 6.04 -15.57 4.84
CA CYS A 51 4.83 -15.63 5.65
C CYS A 51 3.76 -16.44 4.92
N THR A 52 2.85 -17.04 5.69
CA THR A 52 1.66 -17.70 5.12
C THR A 52 0.53 -16.71 5.10
N LEU A 53 -0.09 -16.53 3.94
CA LEU A 53 -1.32 -15.78 3.78
C LEU A 53 -2.50 -16.76 3.73
N LEU A 54 -3.54 -16.46 4.50
CA LEU A 54 -4.77 -17.23 4.59
C LEU A 54 -5.88 -16.50 3.84
N SER A 55 -6.66 -17.24 3.06
CA SER A 55 -7.90 -16.73 2.47
C SER A 55 -9.07 -17.60 2.88
N ASN A 56 -10.18 -16.97 3.28
CA ASN A 56 -11.41 -17.69 3.58
C ASN A 56 -12.26 -17.79 2.31
N ILE A 57 -12.00 -18.82 1.51
CA ILE A 57 -12.75 -19.10 0.28
C ILE A 57 -13.76 -20.20 0.59
N GLN A 58 -15.06 -19.88 0.52
CA GLN A 58 -16.11 -20.87 0.72
C GLN A 58 -16.07 -21.92 -0.39
N ALA A 59 -16.25 -23.19 -0.02
CA ALA A 59 -16.28 -24.29 -0.98
C ALA A 59 -17.32 -24.06 -2.08
N GLY A 60 -16.94 -24.30 -3.34
CA GLY A 60 -17.78 -24.06 -4.51
C GLY A 60 -17.74 -22.61 -5.05
N SER A 61 -17.01 -21.70 -4.40
CA SER A 61 -16.81 -20.35 -4.91
C SER A 61 -15.80 -20.30 -6.05
N THR A 62 -15.91 -19.28 -6.90
CA THR A 62 -14.92 -18.94 -7.93
C THR A 62 -14.21 -17.65 -7.54
N ILE A 63 -12.88 -17.61 -7.63
CA ILE A 63 -12.11 -16.39 -7.39
C ILE A 63 -12.30 -15.47 -8.61
N GLN A 64 -12.95 -14.33 -8.42
CA GLN A 64 -13.09 -13.33 -9.48
C GLN A 64 -11.85 -12.44 -9.62
N ALA A 65 -11.20 -12.17 -8.48
CA ALA A 65 -9.97 -11.40 -8.44
C ALA A 65 -9.17 -11.71 -7.18
N ALA A 66 -7.85 -11.77 -7.32
CA ALA A 66 -6.91 -11.83 -6.21
C ALA A 66 -5.71 -10.92 -6.49
N TYR A 67 -5.33 -10.12 -5.50
CA TYR A 67 -4.25 -9.15 -5.64
C TYR A 67 -3.30 -9.24 -4.44
N LEU A 68 -2.01 -9.22 -4.72
CA LEU A 68 -0.98 -8.99 -3.71
C LEU A 68 -0.57 -7.53 -3.73
N TYR A 69 -0.55 -6.91 -2.56
CA TYR A 69 -0.08 -5.56 -2.36
C TYR A 69 1.14 -5.57 -1.46
N THR A 70 2.13 -4.74 -1.77
CA THR A 70 3.26 -4.45 -0.88
C THR A 70 3.66 -2.99 -0.97
N SER A 71 4.46 -2.54 -0.02
CA SER A 71 5.03 -1.19 -0.01
C SER A 71 6.47 -1.24 0.46
N GLU A 72 7.34 -0.58 -0.30
CA GLU A 72 8.78 -0.52 -0.02
C GLU A 72 9.17 0.87 0.47
N PHE A 73 10.08 0.92 1.44
CA PHE A 73 10.65 2.16 1.95
C PHE A 73 11.74 2.70 1.02
N PHE A 74 11.99 4.01 1.10
CA PHE A 74 13.01 4.76 0.33
C PHE A 74 12.91 4.59 -1.19
N ASN A 75 11.70 4.50 -1.73
CA ASN A 75 11.46 4.21 -3.14
C ASN A 75 12.25 2.96 -3.58
N GLY A 76 12.17 1.92 -2.75
CA GLY A 76 12.84 0.65 -2.98
C GLY A 76 12.52 0.06 -4.35
N PRO A 77 13.39 -0.83 -4.86
CA PRO A 77 13.13 -1.50 -6.13
C PRO A 77 11.82 -2.28 -6.06
N SER A 78 11.27 -2.61 -7.24
CA SER A 78 10.18 -3.60 -7.32
C SER A 78 10.55 -4.84 -6.50
N PRO A 79 9.61 -5.45 -5.75
CA PRO A 79 9.81 -6.67 -4.94
C PRO A 79 10.05 -7.90 -5.82
N ALA A 80 11.06 -7.83 -6.69
CA ALA A 80 11.46 -8.87 -7.60
C ALA A 80 12.02 -10.05 -6.78
N GLY A 81 11.63 -11.26 -7.16
CA GLY A 81 12.03 -12.48 -6.45
C GLY A 81 11.08 -12.90 -5.32
N THR A 82 10.04 -12.13 -5.01
CA THR A 82 8.94 -12.63 -4.16
C THR A 82 8.26 -13.81 -4.85
N THR A 83 8.18 -14.96 -4.16
CA THR A 83 7.46 -16.14 -4.66
C THR A 83 6.16 -16.33 -3.88
N LEU A 84 5.09 -16.61 -4.61
CA LEU A 84 3.82 -17.07 -4.05
C LEU A 84 3.71 -18.57 -4.33
N SER A 85 3.44 -19.36 -3.29
CA SER A 85 3.45 -20.81 -3.38
C SER A 85 2.26 -21.42 -2.64
N VAL A 86 1.65 -22.47 -3.21
CA VAL A 86 0.60 -23.26 -2.58
C VAL A 86 0.79 -24.73 -2.95
N GLY A 87 0.95 -25.58 -1.93
CA GLY A 87 1.34 -26.98 -2.15
C GLY A 87 2.64 -27.08 -2.96
N GLY A 88 2.58 -27.72 -4.12
CA GLY A 88 3.71 -27.85 -5.07
C GLY A 88 3.77 -26.80 -6.18
N ASN A 89 2.78 -25.89 -6.26
CA ASN A 89 2.78 -24.81 -7.26
C ASN A 89 3.50 -23.58 -6.70
N SER A 90 4.31 -22.92 -7.52
CA SER A 90 4.99 -21.69 -7.16
C SER A 90 5.10 -20.77 -8.37
N VAL A 91 4.75 -19.51 -8.17
CA VAL A 91 4.90 -18.44 -9.17
C VAL A 91 5.68 -17.28 -8.59
N MET A 92 6.29 -16.49 -9.46
CA MET A 92 6.88 -15.20 -9.11
C MET A 92 5.95 -14.11 -9.67
N PRO A 93 5.15 -13.43 -8.82
CA PRO A 93 4.21 -12.43 -9.30
C PRO A 93 4.91 -11.23 -9.94
N THR A 94 4.31 -10.69 -11.00
CA THR A 94 4.79 -9.47 -11.64
C THR A 94 4.14 -8.25 -10.97
N PHE A 95 4.95 -7.46 -10.27
CA PHE A 95 4.47 -6.28 -9.55
C PHE A 95 4.47 -5.02 -10.43
N THR A 96 3.35 -4.31 -10.42
CA THR A 96 3.15 -3.00 -11.04
C THR A 96 3.28 -1.90 -9.98
N PRO A 97 4.09 -0.85 -10.21
CA PRO A 97 4.18 0.29 -9.29
C PRO A 97 2.88 1.11 -9.31
N LEU A 98 2.39 1.51 -8.14
CA LEU A 98 1.17 2.30 -7.98
C LEU A 98 1.43 3.78 -7.61
N GLY A 99 2.68 4.12 -7.27
CA GLY A 99 3.14 5.50 -7.05
C GLY A 99 3.98 5.63 -5.78
N VAL A 100 4.74 6.74 -5.70
CA VAL A 100 5.57 7.09 -4.54
C VAL A 100 4.85 8.14 -3.70
N ASN A 101 4.71 7.88 -2.40
CA ASN A 101 4.38 8.90 -1.42
C ASN A 101 5.65 9.59 -0.91
N VAL A 102 6.02 10.71 -1.55
CA VAL A 102 7.19 11.53 -1.20
C VAL A 102 7.01 12.34 0.09
N GLY A 103 5.77 12.53 0.55
CA GLY A 103 5.44 13.29 1.76
C GLY A 103 5.55 12.50 3.07
N ALA A 104 5.66 11.17 2.99
CA ALA A 104 5.70 10.28 4.16
C ALA A 104 7.06 10.21 4.88
N GLY A 105 8.02 11.09 4.55
CA GLY A 105 9.37 11.12 5.14
C GLY A 105 10.30 9.98 4.69
N ALA A 106 9.75 8.90 4.13
CA ALA A 106 10.48 7.73 3.69
C ALA A 106 10.25 7.34 2.22
N ASN A 107 9.62 8.18 1.39
CA ASN A 107 9.34 7.89 -0.04
C ASN A 107 8.73 6.49 -0.24
N LEU A 108 7.58 6.21 0.38
CA LEU A 108 6.97 4.87 0.30
C LEU A 108 6.45 4.61 -1.11
N GLN A 109 6.93 3.55 -1.77
CA GLN A 109 6.45 3.13 -3.09
C GLN A 109 5.54 1.90 -2.93
N ALA A 110 4.31 2.02 -3.40
CA ALA A 110 3.35 0.91 -3.40
C ALA A 110 3.46 0.08 -4.68
N PHE A 111 3.23 -1.22 -4.56
CA PHE A 111 3.20 -2.16 -5.67
C PHE A 111 1.98 -3.08 -5.57
N ARG A 112 1.49 -3.55 -6.72
CA ARG A 112 0.45 -4.57 -6.82
C ARG A 112 0.78 -5.62 -7.86
N ALA A 113 0.52 -6.88 -7.56
CA ALA A 113 0.48 -7.97 -8.53
C ALA A 113 -0.94 -8.56 -8.62
N ASP A 114 -1.37 -8.92 -9.83
CA ASP A 114 -2.56 -9.74 -10.05
C ASP A 114 -2.17 -11.21 -9.95
N VAL A 115 -2.86 -11.94 -9.08
CA VAL A 115 -2.62 -13.38 -8.81
C VAL A 115 -3.92 -14.18 -8.92
N THR A 116 -4.91 -13.67 -9.65
CA THR A 116 -6.24 -14.29 -9.78
C THR A 116 -6.19 -15.72 -10.32
N SER A 117 -5.22 -16.02 -11.19
CA SER A 117 -5.04 -17.34 -11.83
C SER A 117 -4.06 -18.27 -11.10
N PHE A 118 -3.60 -17.89 -9.91
CA PHE A 118 -2.58 -18.65 -9.16
C PHE A 118 -3.15 -19.93 -8.54
#